data_AF-A0A0C3IH65-F1
#
_entry.id   AF-A0A0C3IH65-F1
#
_cell.length_a   1.000
_cell.length_b   1.000
_cell.length_c   1.000
_cell.angle_alpha   90.00
_cell.angle_beta   90.00
_cell.angle_gamma   90.00
#
_symmetry.space_group_name_H-M   'P 1'
#
loop_
_entity.id
_entity.type
_entity.pdbx_description
1 polymer ?
#
loop_
_entity_poly.entity_id
_entity_poly.type
_entity_poly.pdbx_seq_one_letter_code
_entity_poly.pdbx_strand_id
1 'polypeptide(L)'
;VSWLFDNDFCNFSKWHVCLRVGLAYNRGTLGKRVVHTTIPDRFFSEKHGVAPPGHVSVTVTSSTVSTIIEHHTIPARDLSPANPTSTGQFCLILKGALQGEIHRINKCQTKKSPKGVVLEDGTQLPLRDVCLVIAA
;
A
#
# COMPACT_ATOMS: atom_id res chain seq x y z
N VAL A 1 4.68 9.86 0.85
CA VAL A 1 3.47 9.26 0.24
C VAL A 1 2.42 10.34 -0.11
N SER A 2 2.83 11.46 -0.70
CA SER A 2 1.90 12.57 -1.03
C SER A 2 0.79 12.16 -1.99
N TRP A 3 1.09 11.24 -2.91
CA TRP A 3 0.14 10.63 -3.84
C TRP A 3 -1.06 9.96 -3.16
N LEU A 4 -0.95 9.54 -1.89
CA LEU A 4 -2.11 9.03 -1.14
C LEU A 4 -3.14 10.12 -0.88
N PHE A 5 -2.79 11.41 -0.93
CA PHE A 5 -3.72 12.51 -0.62
C PHE A 5 -4.34 13.13 -1.87
N ASP A 6 -3.93 12.68 -3.05
CA ASP A 6 -4.51 13.07 -4.32
C ASP A 6 -5.60 12.07 -4.69
N ASN A 7 -6.86 12.51 -4.72
CA ASN A 7 -8.01 11.64 -5.01
C ASN A 7 -8.06 11.17 -6.46
N ASP A 8 -7.42 11.91 -7.38
CA ASP A 8 -7.41 11.60 -8.80
C ASP A 8 -6.23 10.70 -9.17
N PHE A 9 -5.34 10.42 -8.21
CA PHE A 9 -4.16 9.59 -8.43
C PHE A 9 -4.50 8.15 -8.82
N CYS A 10 -5.50 7.54 -8.19
CA CYS A 10 -5.87 6.14 -8.43
C CYS A 10 -7.31 5.90 -7.98
N ASN A 11 -7.94 4.86 -8.53
CA ASN A 11 -9.24 4.39 -8.03
C ASN A 11 -9.11 3.67 -6.67
N PHE A 12 -8.89 4.43 -5.59
CA PHE A 12 -8.71 3.90 -4.23
C PHE A 12 -9.92 3.14 -3.70
N SER A 13 -11.12 3.38 -4.25
CA SER A 13 -12.35 2.71 -3.78
C SER A 13 -12.39 1.21 -4.12
N LYS A 14 -11.53 0.73 -5.03
CA LYS A 14 -11.48 -0.68 -5.46
C LYS A 14 -10.24 -1.42 -5.00
N TRP A 15 -9.28 -0.71 -4.40
CA TRP A 15 -7.95 -1.25 -4.16
C TRP A 15 -7.40 -0.84 -2.80
N HIS A 16 -7.05 -1.84 -2.00
CA HIS A 16 -6.32 -1.68 -0.77
C HIS A 16 -4.87 -1.38 -1.13
N VAL A 17 -4.38 -0.22 -0.71
CA VAL A 17 -2.98 0.13 -0.87
C VAL A 17 -2.17 -0.46 0.27
N CYS A 18 -1.16 -1.26 -0.06
CA CYS A 18 -0.30 -1.88 0.92
C CYS A 18 0.85 -0.96 1.33
N LEU A 19 0.99 -0.72 2.63
CA LEU A 19 1.97 0.20 3.20
C LEU A 19 2.82 -0.52 4.25
N ARG A 20 4.05 -0.05 4.42
CA ARG A 20 4.92 -0.40 5.54
C ARG A 20 4.89 0.73 6.56
N VAL A 21 4.80 0.36 7.82
CA VAL A 21 4.87 1.30 8.94
C VAL A 21 6.32 1.46 9.36
N GLY A 22 6.78 2.70 9.50
CA GLY A 22 8.11 3.04 9.99
C GLY A 22 8.28 2.67 11.46
N LEU A 23 9.52 2.36 11.86
CA LEU A 23 9.85 1.98 13.24
C LEU A 23 9.56 3.09 14.26
N ALA A 24 9.51 4.35 13.83
CA ALA A 24 9.21 5.50 14.67
C ALA A 24 7.75 5.55 15.16
N TYR A 25 6.85 4.75 14.56
CA TYR A 25 5.47 4.67 15.00
C TYR A 25 5.37 3.82 16.28
N ASN A 26 5.38 4.50 17.43
CA ASN A 26 5.47 3.90 18.76
C ASN A 26 4.18 3.20 19.27
N ARG A 27 3.14 3.02 18.44
CA ARG A 27 1.89 2.35 18.84
C ARG A 27 1.85 0.86 18.49
N GLY A 28 2.92 0.13 18.83
CA GLY A 28 2.97 -1.34 18.78
C GLY A 28 3.92 -1.96 17.76
N THR A 29 3.82 -3.28 17.56
CA THR A 29 4.70 -4.11 16.69
C THR A 29 4.34 -4.07 15.20
N LEU A 30 3.73 -2.97 14.73
CA LEU A 30 3.34 -2.81 13.32
C LEU A 30 4.53 -2.59 12.38
N GLY A 31 5.70 -2.18 12.88
CA GLY A 31 6.89 -1.87 12.06
C GLY A 31 7.44 -3.04 11.23
N LYS A 32 6.98 -4.28 11.47
CA LYS A 32 7.32 -5.47 10.65
C LYS A 32 6.19 -5.93 9.73
N ARG A 33 5.02 -5.29 9.79
CA ARG A 33 3.81 -5.71 9.08
C ARG A 33 3.57 -4.85 7.85
N VAL A 34 2.91 -5.44 6.87
CA VAL A 34 2.24 -4.70 5.80
C VAL A 34 0.83 -4.37 6.30
N VAL A 35 0.45 -3.11 6.21
CA VAL A 35 -0.88 -2.60 6.57
C VAL A 35 -1.59 -2.15 5.30
N HIS A 36 -2.92 -2.12 5.31
CA HIS A 36 -3.71 -1.79 4.12
C HIS A 36 -4.51 -0.52 4.36
N THR A 37 -4.71 0.32 3.36
CA THR A 37 -5.66 1.43 3.49
C THR A 37 -7.07 0.91 3.72
N THR A 38 -7.88 1.64 4.49
CA THR A 38 -9.32 1.36 4.59
C THR A 38 -10.02 1.68 3.27
N ILE A 39 -11.14 1.02 3.01
CA ILE A 39 -11.98 1.16 1.82
C ILE A 39 -13.42 1.34 2.28
N PRO A 40 -14.26 2.09 1.53
CA PRO A 40 -13.96 2.78 0.26
C PRO A 40 -13.16 4.08 0.41
N ASP A 41 -13.06 4.59 1.64
CA ASP A 41 -12.31 5.80 1.95
C ASP A 41 -11.09 5.46 2.81
N ARG A 42 -9.90 5.73 2.26
CA ARG A 42 -8.59 5.54 2.91
C ARG A 42 -8.35 6.45 4.11
N PHE A 43 -9.23 7.41 4.35
CA PHE A 43 -9.21 8.28 5.51
C PHE A 43 -10.31 7.94 6.52
N PHE A 44 -11.32 7.14 6.16
CA PHE A 44 -12.40 6.81 7.09
C PHE A 44 -12.16 5.46 7.76
N SER A 45 -12.54 5.35 9.04
CA SER A 45 -12.69 4.09 9.76
C SER A 45 -14.09 4.08 10.38
N GLU A 46 -14.86 3.02 10.19
CA GLU A 46 -16.17 2.89 10.84
C GLU A 46 -16.07 3.01 12.37
N LYS A 47 -14.96 2.56 12.95
CA LYS A 47 -14.73 2.57 14.40
C LYS A 47 -14.24 3.91 14.93
N HIS A 48 -13.50 4.68 14.13
CA HIS A 48 -12.76 5.86 14.61
C HIS A 48 -13.10 7.16 13.87
N GLY A 49 -13.96 7.10 12.85
CA GLY A 49 -14.33 8.25 12.02
C GLY A 49 -13.25 8.62 11.01
N VAL A 50 -13.24 9.89 10.62
CA VAL A 50 -12.28 10.45 9.65
C VAL A 50 -10.92 10.64 10.30
N ALA A 51 -9.87 10.20 9.62
CA ALA A 51 -8.49 10.39 10.01
C ALA A 51 -8.14 11.89 10.06
N PRO A 52 -7.34 12.35 11.05
CA PRO A 52 -6.88 13.73 11.09
C PRO A 52 -6.08 14.09 9.82
N PRO A 53 -5.97 15.39 9.50
CA PRO A 53 -5.14 15.85 8.38
C PRO A 53 -3.73 15.24 8.41
N GLY A 54 -3.25 14.80 7.25
CA GLY A 54 -1.93 14.16 7.11
C GLY A 54 -1.84 12.73 7.67
N HIS A 55 -2.95 12.12 8.10
CA HIS A 55 -3.01 10.73 8.54
C HIS A 55 -3.79 9.87 7.55
N VAL A 56 -3.57 8.57 7.61
CA VAL A 56 -4.25 7.56 6.80
C VAL A 56 -4.90 6.54 7.73
N SER A 57 -6.14 6.16 7.42
CA SER A 57 -6.84 5.07 8.08
C SER A 57 -6.38 3.73 7.49
N VAL A 58 -5.80 2.87 8.31
CA VAL A 58 -5.27 1.57 7.87
C VAL A 58 -5.92 0.42 8.64
N THR A 59 -6.12 -0.69 7.95
CA THR A 59 -6.55 -1.97 8.51
C THR A 59 -5.37 -2.92 8.66
N VAL A 60 -5.37 -3.68 9.75
CA VAL A 60 -4.37 -4.69 10.07
C VAL A 60 -5.07 -5.96 10.55
N THR A 61 -4.70 -7.10 9.98
CA THR A 61 -5.15 -8.39 10.51
C THR A 61 -4.32 -8.77 11.74
N SER A 62 -4.97 -8.99 12.89
CA SER A 62 -4.30 -9.52 14.07
C SER A 62 -3.84 -10.97 13.85
N SER A 63 -2.76 -11.36 14.53
CA SER A 63 -2.18 -12.72 14.45
C SER A 63 -2.78 -13.70 15.45
N THR A 64 -3.76 -13.29 16.26
CA THR A 64 -4.45 -14.17 17.23
C THR A 64 -5.59 -14.96 16.56
N VAL A 65 -5.94 -16.10 17.16
CA VAL A 65 -6.82 -17.18 16.64
C VAL A 65 -8.23 -16.73 16.22
N SER A 66 -8.64 -15.50 16.55
CA SER A 66 -9.75 -14.79 15.92
C SER A 66 -9.19 -13.68 15.03
N THR A 67 -9.49 -13.73 13.74
CA THR A 67 -9.07 -12.78 12.70
C THR A 67 -9.68 -11.39 12.92
N ILE A 68 -9.32 -10.72 14.00
CA ILE A 68 -9.80 -9.38 14.32
C ILE A 68 -9.08 -8.41 13.37
N ILE A 69 -9.88 -7.65 12.62
CA ILE A 69 -9.42 -6.51 11.86
C ILE A 69 -9.29 -5.34 12.83
N GLU A 70 -8.06 -4.85 13.00
CA GLU A 70 -7.80 -3.63 13.76
C GLU A 70 -7.70 -2.45 12.81
N HIS A 71 -8.30 -1.32 13.22
CA HIS A 71 -8.19 -0.06 12.51
C HIS A 71 -7.23 0.85 13.26
N HIS A 72 -6.29 1.44 12.53
CA HIS A 72 -5.31 2.39 13.04
C HIS A 72 -5.34 3.66 12.21
N THR A 73 -4.99 4.78 12.82
CA THR A 73 -4.80 6.04 12.10
C THR A 73 -3.33 6.43 12.23
N ILE A 74 -2.60 6.38 11.12
CA ILE A 74 -1.14 6.50 11.11
C ILE A 74 -0.73 7.78 10.35
N PRO A 75 0.20 8.59 10.89
CA PRO A 75 0.76 9.73 10.16
C PRO A 75 1.41 9.28 8.86
N ALA A 76 1.18 10.01 7.76
CA ALA A 76 1.74 9.69 6.46
C ALA A 76 3.28 9.66 6.43
N ARG A 77 3.93 10.46 7.29
CA ARG A 77 5.40 10.45 7.45
C ARG A 77 5.96 9.13 7.96
N ASP A 78 5.13 8.35 8.64
CA ASP A 78 5.49 7.04 9.20
C ASP A 78 5.05 5.90 8.27
N LEU A 79 4.61 6.22 7.05
CA LEU A 79 4.17 5.25 6.04
C LEU A 79 5.08 5.28 4.81
N SER A 80 5.36 4.10 4.28
CA SER A 80 6.06 3.93 3.01
C SER A 80 5.36 2.90 2.14
N PRO A 81 5.49 2.98 0.80
CA PRO A 81 4.94 1.97 -0.10
C PRO A 81 5.45 0.57 0.25
N ALA A 82 4.56 -0.43 0.29
CA ALA A 82 5.01 -1.82 0.36
C ALA A 82 5.39 -2.30 -1.04
N ASN A 83 6.59 -2.85 -1.19
CA ASN A 83 6.99 -3.44 -2.47
C ASN A 83 6.22 -4.75 -2.73
N PRO A 84 5.85 -5.03 -3.99
CA PRO A 84 5.44 -6.36 -4.39
C PRO A 84 6.52 -7.40 -4.11
N THR A 85 6.10 -8.65 -3.89
CA THR A 85 6.97 -9.75 -3.48
C THR A 85 6.91 -10.96 -4.42
N SER A 86 5.86 -11.09 -5.23
CA SER A 86 5.66 -12.24 -6.11
C SER A 86 5.02 -11.85 -7.46
N THR A 87 5.18 -12.74 -8.43
CA THR A 87 4.44 -12.70 -9.71
C THR A 87 2.94 -12.89 -9.47
N GLY A 88 2.12 -12.28 -10.32
CA GLY A 88 0.66 -12.37 -10.30
C GLY A 88 -0.02 -11.36 -9.37
N GLN A 89 0.74 -10.70 -8.48
CA GLN A 89 0.27 -9.58 -7.68
C GLN A 89 -0.04 -8.35 -8.54
N PHE A 90 -0.80 -7.41 -7.99
CA PHE A 90 -1.05 -6.11 -8.61
C PHE A 90 -0.16 -5.04 -7.99
N CYS A 91 0.27 -4.08 -8.80
CA CYS A 91 0.95 -2.90 -8.30
C CYS A 91 0.36 -1.60 -8.87
N LEU A 92 0.28 -0.60 -8.00
CA LEU A 92 0.07 0.80 -8.34
C LEU A 92 1.42 1.42 -8.74
N ILE A 93 1.44 2.10 -9.87
CA ILE A 93 2.62 2.79 -10.38
C ILE A 93 2.69 4.20 -9.78
N LEU A 94 3.81 4.50 -9.12
CA LEU A 94 3.97 5.73 -8.33
C LEU A 94 4.58 6.89 -9.10
N LYS A 95 5.30 6.61 -10.20
CA LYS A 95 6.04 7.60 -10.99
C LYS A 95 6.12 7.20 -12.46
N GLY A 96 6.37 8.18 -13.32
CA GLY A 96 6.56 8.00 -14.76
C GLY A 96 5.27 8.18 -15.55
N ALA A 97 5.27 7.75 -16.81
CA ALA A 97 4.16 7.98 -17.74
C ALA A 97 2.88 7.23 -17.34
N LEU A 98 3.02 6.09 -16.66
CA LEU A 98 1.90 5.25 -16.20
C LEU A 98 1.49 5.55 -14.75
N GLN A 99 1.85 6.73 -14.22
CA GLN A 99 1.57 7.09 -12.83
C GLN A 99 0.08 7.00 -12.53
N GLY A 100 -0.27 6.39 -11.41
CA GLY A 100 -1.65 6.22 -10.98
C GLY A 100 -2.33 4.96 -11.51
N GLU A 101 -1.73 4.31 -12.50
CA GLU A 101 -2.28 3.08 -13.07
C GLU A 101 -1.96 1.86 -12.19
N ILE A 102 -2.86 0.88 -12.22
CA ILE A 102 -2.69 -0.42 -11.56
C ILE A 102 -2.51 -1.48 -12.61
N HIS A 103 -1.42 -2.24 -12.50
CA HIS A 103 -1.07 -3.30 -13.43
C HIS A 103 -0.79 -4.61 -12.71
N ARG A 104 -1.03 -5.72 -13.41
CA ARG A 104 -0.64 -7.04 -12.94
C ARG A 104 0.84 -7.28 -13.21
N ILE A 105 1.51 -7.88 -12.24
CA ILE A 105 2.94 -8.18 -12.32
C ILE A 105 3.14 -9.53 -13.01
N ASN A 106 3.72 -9.52 -14.20
CA ASN A 106 4.13 -10.73 -14.90
C ASN A 106 5.38 -11.35 -14.26
N LYS A 107 6.35 -10.52 -13.84
CA LYS A 107 7.56 -11.01 -13.17
C LYS A 107 8.01 -10.09 -12.05
N CYS A 108 8.17 -10.66 -10.85
CA CYS A 108 8.72 -9.93 -9.70
C CYS A 108 10.18 -10.34 -9.46
N GLN A 109 11.10 -9.38 -9.50
CA GLN A 109 12.54 -9.61 -9.33
C GLN A 109 13.03 -8.93 -8.04
N THR A 110 12.78 -9.53 -6.88
CA THR A 110 13.17 -8.95 -5.58
C THR A 110 14.61 -9.27 -5.18
N LYS A 111 15.16 -10.39 -5.68
CA LYS A 111 16.48 -10.91 -5.30
C LYS A 111 17.56 -10.70 -6.37
N LYS A 112 17.19 -10.64 -7.65
CA LYS A 112 18.13 -10.46 -8.78
C LYS A 112 18.24 -8.98 -9.13
N SER A 113 19.43 -8.56 -9.58
CA SER A 113 19.63 -7.22 -10.11
C SER A 113 19.30 -7.19 -11.61
N PRO A 114 18.60 -6.17 -12.12
CA PRO A 114 18.02 -5.05 -11.38
C PRO A 114 16.76 -5.47 -10.59
N LYS A 115 16.60 -4.93 -9.38
CA LYS A 115 15.41 -5.20 -8.55
C LYS A 115 14.21 -4.42 -9.07
N GLY A 116 13.14 -5.11 -9.41
CA GLY A 116 11.97 -4.49 -10.01
C GLY A 116 10.82 -5.44 -10.27
N VAL A 117 9.84 -4.92 -10.98
CA VAL A 117 8.72 -5.67 -11.53
C VAL A 117 8.73 -5.52 -13.05
N VAL A 118 8.21 -6.54 -13.72
CA VAL A 118 7.91 -6.52 -15.15
C VAL A 118 6.40 -6.65 -15.28
N LEU A 119 5.78 -5.71 -15.98
CA LEU A 119 4.35 -5.71 -16.29
C LEU A 119 4.06 -6.70 -17.44
N GLU A 120 2.79 -6.92 -17.75
CA GLU A 120 2.38 -7.85 -18.81
C GLU A 120 2.81 -7.39 -20.22
N ASP A 121 2.90 -6.08 -20.44
CA ASP A 121 3.39 -5.47 -21.69
C ASP A 121 4.93 -5.51 -21.84
N GLY A 122 5.64 -6.05 -20.84
CA GLY A 122 7.10 -6.11 -20.80
C GLY A 122 7.78 -4.89 -20.18
N THR A 123 7.03 -3.85 -19.79
CA THR A 123 7.55 -2.66 -19.13
C THR A 123 8.24 -3.03 -17.82
N GLN A 124 9.46 -2.54 -17.62
CA GLN A 124 10.25 -2.81 -16.41
C GLN A 124 10.25 -1.59 -15.51
N LEU A 125 9.83 -1.76 -14.25
CA LEU A 125 9.78 -0.71 -13.26
C LEU A 125 10.60 -1.09 -12.02
N PRO A 126 11.41 -0.18 -11.47
CA PRO A 126 12.14 -0.45 -10.23
C PRO A 126 11.16 -0.50 -9.05
N LEU A 127 11.50 -1.27 -8.01
CA LEU A 127 10.60 -1.44 -6.85
C LEU A 127 10.23 -0.12 -6.15
N ARG A 128 11.11 0.90 -6.21
CA ARG A 128 10.86 2.22 -5.62
C ARG A 128 9.76 3.03 -6.30
N ASP A 129 9.38 2.65 -7.53
CA ASP A 129 8.41 3.37 -8.35
C ASP A 129 7.06 2.63 -8.40
N VAL A 130 6.89 1.58 -7.59
CA VAL A 130 5.64 0.81 -7.51
C VAL A 130 5.23 0.56 -6.05
N CYS A 131 3.95 0.33 -5.84
CA CYS A 131 3.37 -0.06 -4.56
C CYS A 131 2.48 -1.29 -4.76
N LEU A 132 2.57 -2.27 -3.88
CA LEU A 132 1.64 -3.40 -3.84
C LEU A 132 0.22 -2.88 -3.57
N VAL A 133 -0.74 -3.45 -4.28
CA VAL A 133 -2.18 -3.26 -4.04
C VAL A 133 -2.90 -4.60 -4.06
N ILE A 134 -4.02 -4.67 -3.35
CA ILE A 134 -4.89 -5.85 -3.26
C ILE A 134 -6.32 -5.38 -3.57
N ALA A 135 -7.11 -6.19 -4.27
CA ALA A 135 -8.51 -5.87 -4.52
C ALA A 135 -9.30 -5.78 -3.19
N ALA A 136 -10.25 -4.85 -3.13
CA ALA A 136 -11.23 -4.71 -2.05
C ALA A 136 -12.13 -5.96 -1.91
#